data_AF-K3WMC7-F1
#
_entry.id   AF-K3WMC7-F1
#
_cell.length_a   1.000
_cell.length_b   1.000
_cell.length_c   1.000
_cell.angle_alpha   90.00
_cell.angle_beta   90.00
_cell.angle_gamma   90.00
#
_symmetry.space_group_name_H-M   'P 1'
#
loop_
_entity.id
_entity.type
_entity.pdbx_description
1 polymer ?
#
loop_
_entity_poly.entity_id
_entity_poly.type
_entity_poly.pdbx_seq_one_letter_code
_entity_poly.pdbx_strand_id
1 'polypeptide(L)'
;MASVLRTSKASGVLFSTSALDTLSAAWRTLKQSYKEAEEALVHELSSVLASTYVRFLNELVDLIITANILIGFASISRERNFVRPRLTNFEGHSWSLRLINAVDPIPARGARVRGYEEERCAFDAELTSDSGKSLLLLSSEDAEVNNTILHAMGVIVTLNQMGCFAPCEFAELPVFDSILLRTGSYDQQLFGRSTFMTEMVEMRLIFSNMTRKSLVLIDDLCRGTSN
;
A
#
# COMPACT_ATOMS: atom_id res chain seq x y z
N MET A 1 -58.76 -21.12 33.32
CA MET A 1 -58.75 -22.32 32.44
C MET A 1 -57.43 -22.30 31.68
N ALA A 2 -56.66 -23.39 31.67
CA ALA A 2 -55.37 -23.45 31.00
C ALA A 2 -55.57 -23.73 29.50
N SER A 3 -54.93 -22.95 28.63
CA SER A 3 -54.95 -23.10 27.17
C SER A 3 -53.69 -23.84 26.73
N VAL A 4 -53.83 -24.91 25.96
CA VAL A 4 -52.67 -25.67 25.47
C VAL A 4 -52.10 -24.98 24.22
N LEU A 5 -50.86 -24.53 24.28
CA LEU A 5 -50.18 -23.78 23.21
C LEU A 5 -49.51 -24.71 22.19
N ARG A 6 -48.91 -25.81 22.64
CA ARG A 6 -48.25 -26.79 21.78
C ARG A 6 -48.16 -28.15 22.46
N THR A 7 -48.46 -29.21 21.72
CA THR A 7 -48.24 -30.58 22.17
C THR A 7 -47.31 -31.30 21.21
N SER A 8 -46.27 -31.94 21.74
CA SER A 8 -45.41 -32.83 20.96
C SER A 8 -45.10 -34.08 21.77
N LYS A 9 -45.22 -35.25 21.14
CA LYS A 9 -44.98 -36.56 21.78
C LYS A 9 -43.54 -36.71 22.31
N ALA A 10 -42.58 -35.97 21.78
CA ALA A 10 -41.16 -36.04 22.18
C ALA A 10 -40.73 -34.95 23.20
N SER A 11 -41.44 -33.82 23.30
CA SER A 11 -41.02 -32.63 24.09
C SER A 11 -42.04 -32.14 25.12
N GLY A 12 -43.15 -32.85 25.28
CA GLY A 12 -44.17 -32.55 26.28
C GLY A 12 -45.26 -31.57 25.82
N VAL A 13 -46.00 -31.03 26.79
CA VAL A 13 -47.15 -30.13 26.58
C VAL A 13 -46.82 -28.76 27.15
N LEU A 14 -46.81 -27.75 26.28
CA LEU A 14 -46.74 -26.35 26.66
C LEU A 14 -48.17 -25.81 26.78
N PHE A 15 -48.51 -25.26 27.94
CA PHE A 15 -49.79 -24.62 28.19
C PHE A 15 -49.59 -23.24 28.83
N SER A 16 -50.54 -22.36 28.63
CA SER A 16 -50.62 -21.05 29.28
C SER A 16 -51.88 -20.95 30.13
N THR A 17 -51.93 -19.94 30.96
CA THR A 17 -53.13 -19.56 31.72
C THR A 17 -53.45 -18.11 31.40
N SER A 18 -54.72 -17.71 31.55
CA SER A 18 -55.11 -16.31 31.33
C SER A 18 -54.31 -15.30 32.17
N ALA A 19 -53.91 -15.68 33.39
CA ALA A 19 -53.01 -14.88 34.23
C ALA A 19 -51.59 -14.78 33.66
N LEU A 20 -51.07 -15.86 33.07
CA LEU A 20 -49.75 -15.87 32.45
C LEU A 20 -49.73 -15.13 31.10
N ASP A 21 -50.82 -15.22 30.32
CA ASP A 21 -50.96 -14.49 29.05
C ASP A 21 -51.03 -12.96 29.28
N THR A 22 -51.74 -12.52 30.32
CA THR A 22 -51.79 -11.09 30.71
C THR A 22 -50.43 -10.57 31.19
N LEU A 23 -49.74 -11.33 32.05
CA LEU A 23 -48.36 -11.00 32.45
C LEU A 23 -47.38 -11.01 31.27
N SER A 24 -47.51 -11.96 30.35
CA SER A 24 -46.67 -12.04 29.14
C SER A 24 -46.90 -10.85 28.21
N ALA A 25 -48.14 -10.40 28.04
CA ALA A 25 -48.46 -9.20 27.28
C ALA A 25 -47.87 -7.94 27.93
N ALA A 26 -48.04 -7.77 29.24
CA ALA A 26 -47.46 -6.66 30.00
C ALA A 26 -45.92 -6.67 29.95
N TRP A 27 -45.29 -7.84 30.02
CA TRP A 27 -43.85 -7.96 29.88
C TRP A 27 -43.38 -7.57 28.47
N ARG A 28 -44.11 -7.98 27.42
CA ARG A 28 -43.76 -7.61 26.03
C ARG A 28 -43.84 -6.10 25.82
N THR A 29 -44.87 -5.44 26.33
CA THR A 29 -45.01 -3.98 26.23
C THR A 29 -43.92 -3.27 27.02
N LEU A 30 -43.64 -3.70 28.26
CA LEU A 30 -42.55 -3.14 29.06
C LEU A 30 -41.19 -3.30 28.38
N LYS A 31 -40.91 -4.50 27.84
CA LYS A 31 -39.68 -4.79 27.10
C LYS A 31 -39.54 -3.94 25.84
N GLN A 32 -40.64 -3.70 25.14
CA GLN A 32 -40.64 -2.83 23.97
C GLN A 32 -40.35 -1.38 24.36
N SER A 33 -41.03 -0.86 25.39
CA SER A 33 -40.79 0.50 25.90
C SER A 33 -39.37 0.70 26.42
N TYR A 34 -38.78 -0.33 27.05
CA TYR A 34 -37.40 -0.31 27.49
C TYR A 34 -36.44 -0.16 26.31
N LYS A 35 -36.64 -0.94 25.24
CA LYS A 35 -35.81 -0.84 24.03
C LYS A 35 -35.91 0.52 23.35
N GLU A 36 -37.13 1.06 23.25
CA GLU A 36 -37.35 2.38 22.66
C GLU A 36 -36.65 3.49 23.48
N ALA A 37 -36.72 3.40 24.81
CA ALA A 37 -35.99 4.32 25.70
C ALA A 37 -34.46 4.15 25.58
N GLU A 38 -33.96 2.93 25.44
CA GLU A 38 -32.54 2.65 25.22
C GLU A 38 -32.04 3.22 23.88
N GLU A 39 -32.77 2.99 22.79
CA GLU A 39 -32.45 3.54 21.46
C GLU A 39 -32.46 5.07 21.46
N ALA A 40 -33.45 5.68 22.13
CA ALA A 40 -33.53 7.13 22.29
C ALA A 40 -32.30 7.69 23.05
N LEU A 41 -31.90 7.03 24.15
CA LEU A 41 -30.73 7.42 24.92
C LEU A 41 -29.43 7.31 24.10
N VAL A 42 -29.25 6.21 23.37
CA VAL A 42 -28.09 6.01 22.49
C VAL A 42 -28.04 7.08 21.40
N HIS A 43 -29.19 7.40 20.80
CA HIS A 43 -29.27 8.46 19.79
C HIS A 43 -28.88 9.81 20.38
N GLU A 44 -29.41 10.17 21.56
CA GLU A 44 -29.07 11.42 22.25
C GLU A 44 -27.56 11.50 22.54
N LEU A 45 -26.99 10.47 23.18
CA LEU A 45 -25.56 10.42 23.49
C LEU A 45 -24.70 10.51 22.24
N SER A 46 -25.05 9.79 21.18
CA SER A 46 -24.31 9.83 19.91
C SER A 46 -24.38 11.21 19.25
N SER A 47 -25.52 11.90 19.33
CA SER A 47 -25.69 13.26 18.78
C SER A 47 -24.86 14.31 19.54
N VAL A 48 -24.78 14.19 20.86
CA VAL A 48 -23.96 15.06 21.71
C VAL A 48 -22.48 14.84 21.41
N LEU A 49 -22.06 13.57 21.29
CA LEU A 49 -20.69 13.23 20.91
C LEU A 49 -20.34 13.77 19.52
N ALA A 50 -21.26 13.58 18.56
CA ALA A 50 -21.08 14.00 17.18
C ALA A 50 -20.91 15.53 17.06
N SER A 51 -21.77 16.28 17.72
CA SER A 51 -21.76 17.75 17.66
C SER A 51 -20.60 18.38 18.42
N THR A 52 -20.17 17.76 19.52
CA THR A 52 -19.18 18.38 20.43
C THR A 52 -17.75 17.95 20.13
N TYR A 53 -17.52 16.67 19.84
CA TYR A 53 -16.17 16.09 19.85
C TYR A 53 -15.66 15.61 18.50
N VAL A 54 -16.48 15.53 17.44
CA VAL A 54 -16.03 14.98 16.15
C VAL A 54 -14.82 15.69 15.59
N ARG A 55 -14.76 17.03 15.68
CA ARG A 55 -13.60 17.77 15.18
C ARG A 55 -12.32 17.39 15.94
N PHE A 56 -12.40 17.37 17.27
CA PHE A 56 -11.28 16.97 18.13
C PHE A 56 -10.85 15.52 17.88
N LEU A 57 -11.81 14.59 17.74
CA LEU A 57 -11.53 13.19 17.46
C LEU A 57 -10.83 13.02 16.10
N ASN A 58 -11.25 13.74 15.07
CA ASN A 58 -10.60 13.70 13.76
C ASN A 58 -9.16 14.23 13.83
N GLU A 59 -8.92 15.37 14.48
CA GLU A 59 -7.56 15.91 14.69
C GLU A 59 -6.67 14.92 15.46
N LEU A 60 -7.22 14.25 16.47
CA LEU A 60 -6.52 13.22 17.24
C LEU A 60 -6.21 11.98 16.39
N VAL A 61 -7.15 11.54 15.55
CA VAL A 61 -6.95 10.42 14.62
C VAL A 61 -5.83 10.75 13.63
N ASP A 62 -5.81 11.95 13.06
CA ASP A 62 -4.75 12.39 12.14
C ASP A 62 -3.36 12.39 12.81
N LEU A 63 -3.31 12.84 14.07
CA LEU A 63 -2.08 12.81 14.86
C LEU A 63 -1.61 11.37 15.12
N ILE A 64 -2.52 10.48 15.51
CA ILE A 64 -2.20 9.06 15.76
C ILE A 64 -1.73 8.37 14.48
N ILE A 65 -2.39 8.62 13.34
CA ILE A 65 -2.00 8.06 12.05
C ILE A 65 -0.60 8.51 11.69
N THR A 66 -0.32 9.81 11.78
CA THR A 66 1.01 10.37 11.47
C THR A 66 2.09 9.77 12.37
N ALA A 67 1.84 9.68 13.68
CA ALA A 67 2.77 9.07 14.62
C ALA A 67 3.01 7.59 14.30
N ASN A 68 1.96 6.83 13.98
CA ASN A 68 2.07 5.41 13.67
C ASN A 68 2.89 5.17 12.40
N ILE A 69 2.71 5.98 11.35
CA ILE A 69 3.50 5.91 10.12
C ILE A 69 4.98 6.18 10.41
N LEU A 70 5.28 7.26 11.15
CA LEU A 70 6.66 7.63 11.49
C LEU A 70 7.35 6.57 12.38
N ILE A 71 6.64 6.01 13.36
CA ILE A 71 7.14 4.91 14.19
C ILE A 71 7.38 3.65 13.34
N GLY A 72 6.47 3.35 12.41
CA GLY A 72 6.62 2.24 11.46
C GLY A 72 7.88 2.37 10.60
N PHE A 73 8.10 3.55 10.01
CA PHE A 73 9.32 3.84 9.24
C PHE A 73 10.57 3.75 10.11
N ALA A 74 10.57 4.32 11.31
CA ALA A 74 11.71 4.26 12.22
C ALA A 74 12.04 2.81 12.64
N SER A 75 11.02 2.00 12.92
CA SER A 75 11.17 0.61 13.33
C SER A 75 11.80 -0.23 12.21
N ILE A 76 11.25 -0.16 11.00
CA ILE A 76 11.78 -0.90 9.83
C ILE A 76 13.19 -0.42 9.49
N SER A 77 13.42 0.89 9.53
CA SER A 77 14.72 1.47 9.23
C SER A 77 15.79 0.99 10.21
N ARG A 78 15.44 0.85 11.50
CA ARG A 78 16.36 0.30 12.51
C ARG A 78 16.59 -1.20 12.36
N GLU A 79 15.53 -1.97 12.13
CA GLU A 79 15.61 -3.43 12.00
C GLU A 79 16.46 -3.85 10.79
N ARG A 80 16.35 -3.10 9.68
CA ARG A 80 17.00 -3.43 8.41
C ARG A 80 18.18 -2.52 8.06
N ASN A 81 18.67 -1.72 9.01
CA ASN A 81 19.79 -0.79 8.84
C ASN A 81 19.63 0.17 7.65
N PHE A 82 18.43 0.73 7.44
CA PHE A 82 18.23 1.74 6.41
C PHE A 82 18.90 3.06 6.81
N VAL A 83 19.42 3.77 5.82
CA VAL A 83 20.21 4.99 6.03
C VAL A 83 19.40 6.22 5.65
N ARG A 84 19.52 7.28 6.45
CA ARG A 84 18.91 8.56 6.15
C ARG A 84 19.54 9.14 4.87
N PRO A 85 18.75 9.34 3.82
CA PRO A 85 19.26 9.82 2.54
C PRO A 85 19.58 11.32 2.59
N ARG A 86 20.61 11.74 1.84
CA ARG A 86 20.91 13.15 1.59
C ARG A 86 20.11 13.62 0.37
N LEU A 87 19.25 14.61 0.57
CA LEU A 87 18.47 15.17 -0.53
C LEU A 87 19.31 16.18 -1.31
N THR A 88 19.35 16.06 -2.63
CA THR A 88 20.02 17.02 -3.52
C THR A 88 19.03 17.91 -4.27
N ASN A 89 19.49 19.12 -4.58
CA ASN A 89 18.78 20.22 -5.27
C ASN A 89 17.56 20.79 -4.53
N PHE A 90 17.76 21.91 -3.85
CA PHE A 90 16.66 22.84 -3.48
C PHE A 90 16.63 24.09 -4.38
N GLU A 91 17.78 24.56 -4.91
CA GLU A 91 17.91 25.91 -5.51
C GLU A 91 18.85 26.02 -6.74
N GLY A 92 18.95 24.96 -7.57
CA GLY A 92 19.08 25.00 -9.05
C GLY A 92 20.45 25.09 -9.76
N HIS A 93 21.08 24.03 -10.30
CA HIS A 93 20.92 22.57 -10.30
C HIS A 93 22.35 21.96 -10.41
N SER A 94 22.50 20.65 -10.16
CA SER A 94 23.39 19.72 -10.89
C SER A 94 23.16 18.33 -10.30
N TRP A 95 22.09 17.66 -10.75
CA TRP A 95 21.42 16.49 -10.14
C TRP A 95 22.33 15.34 -9.73
N SER A 96 21.87 14.48 -8.83
CA SER A 96 22.58 13.28 -8.37
C SER A 96 21.58 12.19 -7.97
N LEU A 97 21.98 10.93 -8.03
CA LEU A 97 21.35 9.70 -7.54
C LEU A 97 22.51 8.75 -7.28
N ARG A 98 23.10 8.82 -6.09
CA ARG A 98 24.19 7.95 -5.65
C ARG A 98 23.66 7.01 -4.58
N LEU A 99 23.84 5.72 -4.82
CA LEU A 99 23.46 4.62 -3.97
C LEU A 99 24.68 3.72 -3.80
N ILE A 100 25.04 3.40 -2.56
CA ILE A 100 26.12 2.46 -2.24
C ILE A 100 25.53 1.30 -1.47
N ASN A 101 25.85 0.08 -1.92
CA ASN A 101 25.38 -1.17 -1.37
C ASN A 101 23.85 -1.20 -1.20
N ALA A 102 23.12 -0.74 -2.22
CA ALA A 102 21.67 -0.66 -2.22
C ALA A 102 21.05 -2.03 -2.49
N VAL A 103 19.94 -2.30 -1.82
CA VAL A 103 19.29 -3.61 -1.80
C VAL A 103 17.79 -3.46 -2.04
N ASP A 104 17.19 -4.40 -2.77
CA ASP A 104 15.73 -4.49 -2.88
C ASP A 104 15.10 -4.79 -1.49
N PRO A 105 14.30 -3.89 -0.91
CA PRO A 105 13.62 -4.14 0.35
C PRO A 105 12.54 -5.24 0.24
N ILE A 106 12.09 -5.54 -0.98
CA ILE A 106 11.09 -6.56 -1.30
C ILE A 106 11.83 -7.76 -1.92
N PRO A 107 11.91 -8.91 -1.23
CA PRO A 107 12.51 -10.09 -1.82
C PRO A 107 11.70 -10.56 -3.04
N ALA A 108 12.40 -11.05 -4.07
CA ALA A 108 11.78 -11.65 -5.25
C ALA A 108 10.76 -12.73 -4.85
N ARG A 109 9.64 -12.82 -5.59
CA ARG A 109 8.57 -13.80 -5.35
C ARG A 109 9.10 -15.22 -5.55
N GLY A 110 9.66 -15.79 -4.48
CA GLY A 110 10.26 -17.13 -4.47
C GLY A 110 11.20 -17.36 -3.29
N ALA A 111 11.95 -16.32 -2.87
CA ALA A 111 12.94 -16.40 -1.80
C ALA A 111 12.32 -16.79 -0.43
N ARG A 112 11.09 -16.32 -0.14
CA ARG A 112 10.38 -16.69 1.10
C ARG A 112 9.99 -18.16 1.19
N VAL A 113 9.85 -18.86 0.06
CA VAL A 113 9.36 -20.25 0.04
C VAL A 113 10.47 -21.25 0.35
N ARG A 114 11.75 -20.87 0.21
CA ARG A 114 12.88 -21.81 0.33
C ARG A 114 13.68 -21.70 1.62
N GLY A 115 13.36 -20.76 2.53
CA GLY A 115 14.04 -20.65 3.83
C GLY A 115 15.54 -20.32 3.75
N TYR A 116 16.05 -20.04 2.55
CA TYR A 116 17.35 -19.44 2.33
C TYR A 116 17.18 -17.93 2.37
N GLU A 117 17.92 -17.26 3.24
CA GLU A 117 18.29 -15.86 3.05
C GLU A 117 19.19 -15.85 1.82
N GLU A 118 18.59 -15.86 0.63
CA GLU A 118 19.34 -15.61 -0.60
C GLU A 118 20.08 -14.29 -0.42
N GLU A 119 21.39 -14.30 -0.72
CA GLU A 119 22.22 -13.11 -0.75
C GLU A 119 21.48 -12.05 -1.54
N ARG A 120 21.01 -11.03 -0.84
CA ARG A 120 20.28 -9.94 -1.47
C ARG A 120 21.25 -9.28 -2.42
N CYS A 121 20.94 -9.28 -3.71
CA CYS A 121 21.78 -8.65 -4.72
C CYS A 121 21.91 -7.17 -4.38
N ALA A 122 23.08 -6.80 -3.89
CA ALA A 122 23.40 -5.43 -3.56
C ALA A 122 24.09 -4.78 -4.76
N PHE A 123 23.78 -3.51 -4.99
CA PHE A 123 24.31 -2.78 -6.14
C PHE A 123 24.70 -1.36 -5.77
N ASP A 124 25.68 -0.85 -6.50
CA ASP A 124 26.02 0.56 -6.50
C ASP A 124 25.41 1.20 -7.74
N ALA A 125 24.82 2.38 -7.56
CA ALA A 125 24.33 3.19 -8.67
C ALA A 125 24.77 4.63 -8.47
N GLU A 126 25.25 5.25 -9.54
CA GLU A 126 25.61 6.66 -9.54
C GLU A 126 25.07 7.32 -10.80
N LEU A 127 24.29 8.37 -10.61
CA LEU A 127 23.73 9.12 -11.73
C LEU A 127 23.69 10.62 -11.40
N THR A 128 24.31 11.50 -12.19
CA THR A 128 24.57 12.91 -11.78
C THR A 128 24.65 13.84 -13.00
N SER A 129 24.16 15.09 -12.95
CA SER A 129 24.57 16.10 -13.97
C SER A 129 24.21 17.56 -13.72
N ASP A 130 25.04 18.42 -14.31
CA ASP A 130 24.60 19.51 -15.19
C ASP A 130 25.30 19.48 -16.58
N SER A 131 25.66 18.27 -17.07
CA SER A 131 26.06 17.90 -18.46
C SER A 131 26.80 16.54 -18.54
N GLY A 132 26.96 15.83 -17.41
CA GLY A 132 27.42 14.44 -17.32
C GLY A 132 26.33 13.37 -17.58
N LYS A 133 26.62 12.11 -17.24
CA LYS A 133 25.83 10.91 -17.59
C LYS A 133 24.36 11.02 -17.16
N SER A 134 23.43 11.06 -18.13
CA SER A 134 21.97 11.07 -17.91
C SER A 134 21.27 9.73 -18.15
N LEU A 135 22.04 8.69 -18.49
CA LEU A 135 21.55 7.37 -18.88
C LEU A 135 22.46 6.30 -18.29
N LEU A 136 21.85 5.32 -17.62
CA LEU A 136 22.50 4.07 -17.22
C LEU A 136 22.01 2.97 -18.16
N LEU A 137 22.96 2.25 -18.76
CA LEU A 137 22.68 1.01 -19.47
C LEU A 137 23.06 -0.13 -18.53
N LEU A 138 22.07 -0.93 -18.16
CA LEU A 138 22.25 -2.13 -17.36
C LEU A 138 22.43 -3.32 -18.32
N SER A 139 23.51 -4.09 -18.12
CA SER A 139 23.79 -5.30 -18.88
C SER A 139 24.26 -6.37 -17.92
N SER A 140 23.57 -7.51 -17.93
CA SER A 140 23.82 -8.68 -17.09
C SER A 140 23.60 -9.92 -17.94
N GLU A 141 24.29 -11.01 -17.62
CA GLU A 141 24.03 -12.33 -18.21
C GLU A 141 22.62 -12.83 -17.83
N ASP A 142 22.20 -12.51 -16.60
CA ASP A 142 20.86 -12.82 -16.09
C ASP A 142 19.97 -11.58 -16.14
N ALA A 143 18.94 -11.63 -16.99
CA ALA A 143 17.96 -10.54 -17.14
C ALA A 143 17.17 -10.27 -15.84
N GLU A 144 16.97 -11.28 -14.99
CA GLU A 144 16.28 -11.13 -13.71
C GLU A 144 17.02 -10.19 -12.73
N VAL A 145 18.34 -10.13 -12.82
CA VAL A 145 19.17 -9.22 -12.00
C VAL A 145 18.94 -7.77 -12.41
N ASN A 146 18.91 -7.48 -13.70
CA ASN A 146 18.62 -6.14 -14.21
C ASN A 146 17.25 -5.65 -13.74
N ASN A 147 16.25 -6.53 -13.77
CA ASN A 147 14.90 -6.21 -13.34
C ASN A 147 14.84 -5.94 -11.85
N THR A 148 15.54 -6.74 -11.06
CA THR A 148 15.64 -6.53 -9.62
C THR A 148 16.27 -5.17 -9.29
N ILE A 149 17.36 -4.79 -9.98
CA ILE A 149 18.00 -3.48 -9.81
C ILE A 149 17.05 -2.33 -10.18
N LEU A 150 16.37 -2.42 -11.34
CA LEU A 150 15.42 -1.39 -11.78
C LEU A 150 14.27 -1.21 -10.78
N HIS A 151 13.68 -2.31 -10.33
CA HIS A 151 12.62 -2.29 -9.32
C HIS A 151 13.11 -1.72 -7.99
N ALA A 152 14.27 -2.16 -7.51
CA ALA A 152 14.87 -1.68 -6.27
C ALA A 152 15.10 -0.17 -6.31
N MET A 153 15.66 0.37 -7.41
CA MET A 153 15.86 1.82 -7.57
C MET A 153 14.53 2.59 -7.47
N GLY A 154 13.48 2.14 -8.15
CA GLY A 154 12.15 2.76 -8.08
C GLY A 154 11.56 2.74 -6.66
N VAL A 155 11.70 1.61 -5.96
CA VAL A 155 11.21 1.47 -4.58
C VAL A 155 12.00 2.35 -3.61
N ILE A 156 13.33 2.39 -3.72
CA ILE A 156 14.21 3.23 -2.89
C ILE A 156 13.82 4.71 -3.00
N VAL A 157 13.63 5.19 -4.23
CA VAL A 157 13.22 6.57 -4.49
C VAL A 157 11.84 6.86 -3.91
N THR A 158 10.90 5.93 -4.10
CA THR A 158 9.54 6.07 -3.53
C THR A 158 9.55 6.13 -2.01
N LEU A 159 10.30 5.23 -1.35
CA LEU A 159 10.44 5.20 0.11
C LEU A 159 11.03 6.52 0.64
N ASN A 160 12.07 7.03 -0.02
CA ASN A 160 12.66 8.32 0.31
C ASN A 160 11.64 9.46 0.24
N GLN A 161 10.90 9.58 -0.87
CA GLN A 161 9.94 10.67 -1.06
C GLN A 161 8.70 10.55 -0.16
N MET A 162 8.41 9.34 0.36
CA MET A 162 7.43 9.12 1.43
C MET A 162 7.95 9.52 2.82
N GLY A 163 9.25 9.79 2.96
CA GLY A 163 9.89 10.15 4.24
C GLY A 163 10.51 8.96 5.00
N CYS A 164 10.58 7.77 4.40
CA CYS A 164 11.27 6.61 4.95
C CYS A 164 12.77 6.66 4.61
N PHE A 165 13.60 5.95 5.38
CA PHE A 165 15.03 5.81 5.08
C PHE A 165 15.25 4.79 3.94
N ALA A 166 16.41 4.86 3.29
CA ALA A 166 16.72 4.06 2.12
C ALA A 166 17.44 2.74 2.49
N PRO A 167 17.08 1.59 1.88
CA PRO A 167 17.75 0.29 2.07
C PRO A 167 19.12 0.24 1.35
N CYS A 168 20.11 0.93 1.90
CA CYS A 168 21.46 1.05 1.36
C CYS A 168 22.42 1.51 2.46
N GLU A 169 23.73 1.43 2.23
CA GLU A 169 24.74 1.99 3.14
C GLU A 169 24.91 3.50 2.98
N PHE A 170 24.68 4.01 1.77
CA PHE A 170 24.69 5.44 1.49
C PHE A 170 23.69 5.78 0.40
N ALA A 171 22.89 6.83 0.64
CA ALA A 171 21.96 7.38 -0.33
C ALA A 171 22.11 8.90 -0.44
N GLU A 172 22.25 9.36 -1.67
CA GLU A 172 22.13 10.74 -2.09
C GLU A 172 21.13 10.78 -3.24
N LEU A 173 19.94 11.34 -2.99
CA LEU A 173 18.77 11.21 -3.85
C LEU A 173 18.25 12.60 -4.22
N PRO A 174 17.86 12.85 -5.47
CA PRO A 174 17.19 14.07 -5.85
C PRO A 174 15.68 13.90 -5.61
N VAL A 175 14.93 15.00 -5.66
CA VAL A 175 13.46 14.92 -5.67
C VAL A 175 13.00 14.71 -7.12
N PHE A 176 12.45 13.53 -7.41
CA PHE A 176 11.85 13.24 -8.71
C PHE A 176 10.40 13.72 -8.74
N ASP A 177 9.96 14.22 -9.90
CA ASP A 177 8.57 14.65 -10.10
C ASP A 177 7.65 13.50 -10.51
N SER A 178 8.21 12.49 -11.17
CA SER A 178 7.52 11.28 -11.60
C SER A 178 8.49 10.11 -11.73
N ILE A 179 7.97 8.90 -11.52
CA ILE A 179 8.64 7.64 -11.81
C ILE A 179 7.88 6.99 -12.96
N LEU A 180 8.54 6.88 -14.10
CA LEU A 180 7.99 6.31 -15.33
C LEU A 180 8.63 4.95 -15.55
N LEU A 181 7.82 3.91 -15.50
CA LEU A 181 8.28 2.53 -15.56
C LEU A 181 7.68 1.84 -16.78
N ARG A 182 8.55 1.20 -17.56
CA ARG A 182 8.16 0.16 -18.51
C ARG A 182 8.79 -1.15 -18.05
N THR A 183 7.98 -2.06 -17.54
CA THR A 183 8.34 -3.46 -17.32
C THR A 183 7.77 -4.31 -18.46
N GLY A 184 8.42 -5.41 -18.83
CA GLY A 184 7.99 -6.29 -19.92
C GLY A 184 6.48 -6.58 -20.01
N SER A 185 6.00 -6.82 -21.23
CA SER A 185 4.57 -7.03 -21.51
C SER A 185 4.02 -8.35 -20.95
N TYR A 186 2.86 -8.27 -20.32
CA TYR A 186 1.88 -9.36 -20.38
C TYR A 186 1.09 -9.23 -21.68
N ASP A 187 0.96 -10.34 -22.41
CA ASP A 187 0.23 -10.39 -23.67
C ASP A 187 -1.22 -9.89 -23.51
N GLN A 188 -1.58 -8.88 -24.30
CA GLN A 188 -2.99 -8.52 -24.53
C GLN A 188 -3.52 -9.20 -25.81
N GLN A 189 -3.17 -10.48 -26.01
CA GLN A 189 -3.59 -11.27 -27.18
C GLN A 189 -5.11 -11.25 -27.39
N LEU A 190 -5.87 -11.22 -26.29
CA LEU A 190 -7.33 -11.14 -26.30
C LEU A 190 -7.88 -9.88 -26.99
N PHE A 191 -7.10 -8.80 -27.09
CA PHE A 191 -7.48 -7.53 -27.71
C PHE A 191 -6.91 -7.33 -29.12
N GLY A 192 -6.23 -8.35 -29.68
CA GLY A 192 -5.70 -8.29 -31.06
C GLY A 192 -4.58 -7.26 -31.27
N ARG A 193 -3.90 -6.80 -30.21
CA ARG A 193 -2.74 -5.91 -30.30
C ARG A 193 -1.46 -6.73 -30.24
N SER A 194 -0.50 -6.44 -31.12
CA SER A 194 0.83 -7.04 -31.00
C SER A 194 1.53 -6.54 -29.74
N THR A 195 2.40 -7.37 -29.19
CA THR A 195 3.28 -7.02 -28.06
C THR A 195 4.09 -5.76 -28.39
N PHE A 196 4.67 -5.73 -29.58
CA PHE A 196 5.41 -4.57 -30.07
C PHE A 196 4.55 -3.30 -30.16
N MET A 197 3.33 -3.37 -30.69
CA MET A 197 2.45 -2.19 -30.76
C MET A 197 2.15 -1.67 -29.35
N THR A 198 1.91 -2.56 -28.38
CA THR A 198 1.64 -2.18 -27.00
C THR A 198 2.87 -1.55 -26.34
N GLU A 199 4.05 -2.15 -26.52
CA GLU A 199 5.35 -1.59 -26.10
C GLU A 199 5.56 -0.18 -26.65
N MET A 200 5.33 0.04 -27.94
CA MET A 200 5.53 1.35 -28.57
C MET A 200 4.53 2.41 -28.08
N VAL A 201 3.29 2.02 -27.79
CA VAL A 201 2.28 2.93 -27.21
C VAL A 201 2.69 3.37 -25.79
N GLU A 202 3.20 2.43 -24.98
CA GLU A 202 3.69 2.75 -23.63
C GLU A 202 4.94 3.63 -23.66
N MET A 203 5.89 3.34 -24.56
CA MET A 203 7.05 4.20 -24.78
C MET A 203 6.65 5.60 -25.19
N ARG A 204 5.67 5.74 -26.10
CA ARG A 204 5.13 7.06 -26.47
C ARG A 204 4.57 7.79 -25.26
N LEU A 205 3.87 7.10 -24.36
CA LEU A 205 3.34 7.69 -23.13
C LEU A 205 4.46 8.19 -22.21
N ILE A 206 5.52 7.40 -22.04
CA ILE A 206 6.71 7.80 -21.27
C ILE A 206 7.33 9.07 -21.87
N PHE A 207 7.60 9.08 -23.18
CA PHE A 207 8.18 10.24 -23.85
C PHE A 207 7.30 11.49 -23.77
N SER A 208 5.98 11.33 -23.78
CA SER A 208 5.05 12.47 -23.69
C SER A 208 4.97 13.10 -22.30
N ASN A 209 5.28 12.34 -21.24
CA ASN A 209 5.13 12.80 -19.85
C ASN A 209 6.47 13.03 -19.13
N MET A 210 7.59 12.53 -19.67
CA MET A 210 8.89 12.68 -19.01
C MET A 210 9.33 14.15 -18.99
N THR A 211 9.87 14.56 -17.84
CA THR A 211 10.52 15.85 -17.65
C THR A 211 12.02 15.63 -17.32
N ARG A 212 12.77 16.73 -17.16
CA ARG A 212 14.17 16.67 -16.71
C ARG A 212 14.34 16.15 -15.27
N LYS A 213 13.25 16.06 -14.50
CA LYS A 213 13.23 15.62 -13.10
C LYS A 213 12.57 14.25 -12.93
N SER A 214 12.29 13.54 -14.02
CA SER A 214 11.62 12.25 -13.98
C SER A 214 12.63 11.10 -13.92
N LEU A 215 12.34 10.09 -13.10
CA LEU A 215 13.08 8.83 -13.11
C LEU A 215 12.44 7.91 -14.15
N VAL A 216 13.18 7.60 -15.22
CA VAL A 216 12.71 6.69 -16.27
C VAL A 216 13.40 5.34 -16.13
N LEU A 217 12.62 4.30 -15.91
CA LEU A 217 13.06 2.91 -15.76
C LEU A 217 12.47 2.09 -16.91
N ILE A 218 13.34 1.54 -17.76
CA ILE A 218 12.93 0.78 -18.94
C ILE A 218 13.58 -0.59 -18.88
N ASP A 219 12.75 -1.62 -18.96
CA ASP A 219 13.14 -3.01 -19.10
C ASP A 219 12.77 -3.54 -20.50
N ASP A 220 13.67 -4.36 -21.06
CA ASP A 220 13.42 -5.29 -22.17
C ASP A 220 12.59 -4.75 -23.35
N LEU A 221 13.08 -3.69 -24.00
CA LEU A 221 12.43 -3.12 -25.18
C LEU A 221 12.62 -3.99 -26.45
N CYS A 222 11.59 -4.10 -27.29
CA CYS A 222 11.65 -4.71 -28.63
C CYS A 222 11.85 -6.24 -28.68
N ARG A 223 11.47 -6.99 -27.63
CA ARG A 223 11.54 -8.47 -27.69
C ARG A 223 10.60 -9.08 -28.74
N GLY A 224 9.50 -8.39 -29.10
CA GLY A 224 8.47 -8.92 -30.01
C GLY A 224 8.68 -8.70 -31.51
N THR A 225 9.78 -8.07 -31.95
CA THR A 225 9.97 -7.70 -33.37
C THR A 225 10.77 -8.68 -34.21
N SER A 226 11.41 -9.66 -33.60
CA SER A 226 12.26 -10.62 -34.31
C SER A 226 11.71 -12.03 -34.18
N ASN A 227 10.93 -12.42 -35.18
CA ASN A 227 10.91 -13.76 -35.78
C ASN A 227 10.63 -13.60 -37.28
#